data_AF-A0A1G6NYX2-F1
#
_entry.id   AF-A0A1G6NYX2-F1
#
_cell.length_a   1.000
_cell.length_b   1.000
_cell.length_c   1.000
_cell.angle_alpha   90.00
_cell.angle_beta   90.00
_cell.angle_gamma   90.00
#
_symmetry.space_group_name_H-M   'P 1'
#
loop_
_entity.id
_entity.type
_entity.pdbx_description
1 polymer ?
#
loop_
_entity_poly.entity_id
_entity_poly.type
_entity_poly.pdbx_seq_one_letter_code
_entity_poly.pdbx_strand_id
1 'polypeptide(L)'
;MKTLCIYHANCADGFGAAWVVRQALGAENVEFHAGHYGKPAPDVEGRDVIIVDFSYPYELLVLLGHQARSILIIDHHKTAAEALAQLPTAPSCFAEWAPSTQRVGTVFDMNRSGAGLTWDYFNPGQPRPALINHIEDRDLWRFKLEGTREIQANLFSYPYDFEVWDALMNTPTSQLLADGKAIERKHHKDVAELVVGSKRRMVIAGFDVPVANLPYIHSSDAGHLMAIGEPFAACYQDTSEHRYFSLRSHDQGLDVGEIAKRYGGGGHRNAAGFKVPFDHELACFATARILTCVYCGHEYPQDTPAAGDQVLTDHIRTCAKHPMREAQQAIAKLHSALAGLVGESTPQGLSQLEVGLKLVPMPATEKALMSAAIQALRDTAGLITATEVQP
;
A
#
# COMPACT_ATOMS: atom_id res chain seq x y z
N MET A 1 8.59 -36.48 18.37
CA MET A 1 8.02 -35.19 17.90
C MET A 1 7.88 -35.26 16.40
N LYS A 2 6.79 -34.72 15.84
CA LYS A 2 6.61 -34.63 14.39
C LYS A 2 7.62 -33.64 13.79
N THR A 3 8.07 -33.92 12.57
CA THR A 3 8.85 -32.97 11.77
C THR A 3 8.00 -31.73 11.51
N LEU A 4 8.60 -30.54 11.60
CA LEU A 4 7.92 -29.29 11.28
C LEU A 4 8.25 -28.89 9.85
N CYS A 5 7.25 -28.79 8.99
CA CYS A 5 7.39 -28.24 7.64
C CYS A 5 6.89 -26.79 7.63
N ILE A 6 7.80 -25.84 7.46
CA ILE A 6 7.49 -24.42 7.26
C ILE A 6 7.52 -24.16 5.76
N TYR A 7 6.45 -23.60 5.20
CA TYR A 7 6.34 -23.36 3.77
C TYR A 7 5.83 -21.94 3.48
N HIS A 8 6.16 -21.38 2.33
CA HIS A 8 5.62 -20.07 1.95
C HIS A 8 4.10 -20.12 1.75
N ALA A 9 3.37 -19.27 2.47
CA ALA A 9 1.93 -19.29 2.44
C ALA A 9 1.35 -18.63 1.18
N ASN A 10 0.11 -19.01 0.84
CA ASN A 10 -0.70 -18.38 -0.21
C ASN A 10 -0.06 -18.39 -1.61
N CYS A 11 0.86 -19.32 -1.90
CA CYS A 11 1.39 -19.57 -3.23
C CYS A 11 1.28 -21.06 -3.58
N ALA A 12 1.14 -21.36 -4.88
CA ALA A 12 1.09 -22.74 -5.36
C ALA A 12 2.45 -23.46 -5.22
N ASP A 13 3.56 -22.73 -5.30
CA ASP A 13 4.89 -23.31 -5.21
C ASP A 13 5.21 -23.79 -3.78
N GLY A 14 5.02 -22.93 -2.79
CA GLY A 14 5.20 -23.28 -1.38
C GLY A 14 4.23 -24.34 -0.89
N PHE A 15 2.94 -24.28 -1.25
CA PHE A 15 2.01 -25.35 -0.89
C PHE A 15 2.32 -26.66 -1.63
N GLY A 16 2.74 -26.57 -2.90
CA GLY A 16 3.22 -27.72 -3.67
C GLY A 16 4.43 -28.37 -3.01
N ALA A 17 5.40 -27.58 -2.55
CA ALA A 17 6.57 -28.07 -1.82
C ALA A 17 6.19 -28.73 -0.49
N ALA A 18 5.26 -28.13 0.27
CA ALA A 18 4.73 -28.76 1.49
C ALA A 18 4.01 -30.08 1.20
N TRP A 19 3.27 -30.16 0.09
CA TRP A 19 2.62 -31.40 -0.35
C TRP A 19 3.66 -32.49 -0.66
N VAL A 20 4.79 -32.15 -1.29
CA VAL A 20 5.89 -33.10 -1.51
C VAL A 20 6.43 -33.64 -0.17
N VAL A 21 6.66 -32.77 0.81
CA VAL A 21 7.14 -33.19 2.15
C VAL A 21 6.12 -34.12 2.82
N ARG A 22 4.82 -33.80 2.72
CA ARG A 22 3.72 -34.66 3.22
C ARG A 22 3.76 -36.04 2.60
N GLN A 23 3.91 -36.12 1.27
CA GLN A 23 4.00 -37.39 0.54
C GLN A 23 5.22 -38.21 0.95
N ALA A 24 6.39 -37.57 1.06
CA ALA A 24 7.62 -38.27 1.32
C ALA A 24 7.74 -38.80 2.76
N LEU A 25 7.19 -38.07 3.74
CA LEU A 25 7.33 -38.40 5.17
C LEU A 25 6.07 -39.02 5.80
N GLY A 26 4.92 -38.94 5.14
CA GLY A 26 3.62 -39.34 5.70
C GLY A 26 2.97 -38.22 6.51
N ALA A 27 1.67 -38.01 6.30
CA ALA A 27 0.90 -36.92 6.91
C ALA A 27 0.85 -36.98 8.44
N GLU A 28 0.93 -38.18 9.02
CA GLU A 28 0.97 -38.40 10.46
C GLU A 28 2.30 -37.98 11.09
N ASN A 29 3.38 -37.88 10.32
CA ASN A 29 4.74 -37.60 10.81
C ASN A 29 5.14 -36.13 10.68
N VAL A 30 4.32 -35.31 10.01
CA VAL A 30 4.62 -33.89 9.73
C VAL A 30 3.56 -32.99 10.33
N GLU A 31 4.01 -31.84 10.84
CA GLU A 31 3.16 -30.70 11.18
C GLU A 31 3.51 -29.55 10.24
N PHE A 32 2.49 -28.84 9.74
CA PHE A 32 2.66 -27.82 8.72
C PHE A 32 2.43 -26.43 9.30
N HIS A 33 3.32 -25.49 8.97
CA HIS A 33 3.23 -24.10 9.36
C HIS A 33 3.36 -23.19 8.13
N ALA A 34 2.32 -22.40 7.87
CA ALA A 34 2.31 -21.42 6.79
C ALA A 34 3.15 -20.19 7.19
N GLY A 35 4.33 -20.06 6.59
CA GLY A 35 5.27 -18.97 6.82
C GLY A 35 4.93 -17.71 6.04
N HIS A 36 5.03 -16.56 6.70
CA HIS A 36 4.87 -15.23 6.10
C HIS A 36 6.14 -14.40 6.34
N TYR A 37 6.61 -13.68 5.32
CA TYR A 37 7.70 -12.73 5.48
C TYR A 37 7.39 -11.68 6.55
N GLY A 38 8.37 -11.39 7.41
CA GLY A 38 8.23 -10.41 8.50
C GLY A 38 7.40 -10.89 9.70
N LYS A 39 6.94 -12.14 9.71
CA LYS A 39 6.35 -12.78 10.89
C LYS A 39 7.40 -13.62 11.63
N PRO A 40 7.26 -13.78 12.97
CA PRO A 40 8.19 -14.60 13.74
C PRO A 40 8.13 -16.07 13.31
N ALA A 41 9.24 -16.78 13.48
CA ALA A 41 9.27 -18.23 13.32
C ALA A 41 8.43 -18.93 14.40
N PRO A 42 7.82 -20.09 14.10
CA PRO A 42 7.18 -20.94 15.11
C PRO A 42 8.20 -21.54 16.07
N ASP A 43 7.73 -22.20 17.13
CA ASP A 43 8.60 -22.96 18.04
C ASP A 43 9.23 -24.18 17.32
N VAL A 44 10.55 -24.25 17.35
CA VAL A 44 11.37 -25.28 16.70
C VAL A 44 12.11 -26.18 17.69
N GLU A 45 12.00 -25.93 19.00
CA GLU A 45 12.85 -26.55 20.02
C GLU A 45 12.85 -28.08 19.94
N GLY A 46 14.03 -28.66 19.73
CA GLY A 46 14.24 -30.12 19.64
C GLY A 46 13.60 -30.82 18.44
N ARG A 47 13.04 -30.09 17.47
CA ARG A 47 12.37 -30.65 16.28
C ARG A 47 13.31 -30.77 15.07
N ASP A 48 13.03 -31.70 14.16
CA ASP A 48 13.53 -31.59 12.79
C ASP A 48 12.63 -30.59 12.06
N VAL A 49 13.24 -29.61 11.41
CA VAL A 49 12.57 -28.54 10.69
C VAL A 49 12.95 -28.61 9.21
N ILE A 50 11.95 -28.57 8.35
CA ILE A 50 12.12 -28.46 6.90
C ILE A 50 11.45 -27.15 6.49
N ILE A 51 12.22 -26.27 5.85
CA ILE A 51 11.74 -24.99 5.34
C ILE A 51 11.76 -25.07 3.82
N VAL A 52 10.62 -24.87 3.16
CA VAL A 52 10.47 -25.04 1.70
C VAL A 52 9.85 -23.80 1.05
N ASP A 53 10.38 -23.41 -0.11
CA ASP A 53 9.96 -22.22 -0.87
C ASP A 53 10.04 -20.91 -0.05
N PHE A 54 10.83 -20.92 1.02
CA PHE A 54 10.86 -19.85 1.99
C PHE A 54 12.19 -19.84 2.73
N SER A 55 12.63 -18.68 3.17
CA SER A 55 13.80 -18.56 4.03
C SER A 55 13.68 -17.38 5.00
N TYR A 56 14.15 -17.61 6.22
CA TYR A 56 14.31 -16.56 7.22
C TYR A 56 15.65 -15.83 7.01
N PRO A 57 15.81 -14.60 7.53
CA PRO A 57 17.10 -13.92 7.54
C PRO A 57 18.19 -14.76 8.23
N TYR A 58 19.44 -14.64 7.78
CA TYR A 58 20.58 -15.43 8.25
C TYR A 58 20.70 -15.48 9.79
N GLU A 59 20.62 -14.32 10.45
CA GLU A 59 20.72 -14.22 11.91
C GLU A 59 19.66 -15.07 12.63
N LEU A 60 18.42 -15.07 12.10
CA LEU A 60 17.34 -15.88 12.65
C LEU A 60 17.58 -17.38 12.37
N LEU A 61 18.06 -17.76 11.18
CA LEU A 61 18.39 -19.16 10.88
C LEU A 61 19.49 -19.70 11.80
N VAL A 62 20.49 -18.90 12.16
CA VAL A 62 21.53 -19.28 13.13
C VAL A 62 20.91 -19.54 14.50
N LEU A 63 20.04 -18.65 14.99
CA LEU A 63 19.35 -18.81 16.27
C LEU A 63 18.47 -20.06 16.29
N LEU A 64 17.67 -20.27 15.25
CA LEU A 64 16.82 -21.45 15.11
C LEU A 64 17.67 -22.74 15.06
N GLY A 65 18.82 -22.71 14.39
CA GLY A 65 19.75 -23.85 14.31
C GLY A 65 20.32 -24.29 15.66
N HIS A 66 20.36 -23.41 16.66
CA HIS A 66 20.74 -23.76 18.03
C HIS A 66 19.62 -24.48 18.79
N GLN A 67 18.35 -24.14 18.51
CA GLN A 67 17.15 -24.65 19.18
C GLN A 67 16.62 -25.96 18.54
N ALA A 68 16.59 -26.01 17.21
CA ALA A 68 16.11 -27.16 16.46
C ALA A 68 17.07 -28.35 16.55
N ARG A 69 16.56 -29.58 16.43
CA ARG A 69 17.39 -30.78 16.26
C ARG A 69 18.16 -30.70 14.94
N SER A 70 17.44 -30.42 13.85
CA SER A 70 17.99 -30.16 12.53
C SER A 70 17.13 -29.14 11.75
N ILE A 71 17.72 -28.44 10.79
CA ILE A 71 17.06 -27.52 9.86
C ILE A 71 17.55 -27.80 8.44
N LEU A 72 16.63 -28.23 7.58
CA LEU A 72 16.81 -28.32 6.13
C LEU A 72 16.09 -27.16 5.46
N ILE A 73 16.79 -26.37 4.65
CA ILE A 73 16.19 -25.28 3.88
C ILE A 73 16.28 -25.62 2.38
N ILE A 74 15.13 -25.61 1.70
CA ILE A 74 15.02 -25.84 0.25
C ILE A 74 14.37 -24.60 -0.35
N ASP A 75 15.15 -23.80 -1.09
CA ASP A 75 14.69 -22.50 -1.57
C ASP A 75 15.30 -22.15 -2.94
N HIS A 76 14.69 -21.20 -3.63
CA HIS A 76 15.09 -20.71 -4.94
C HIS A 76 15.06 -19.17 -5.05
N HIS A 77 14.61 -18.47 -4.00
CA HIS A 77 14.47 -17.02 -4.01
C HIS A 77 15.83 -16.31 -4.05
N LYS A 78 16.00 -15.36 -4.99
CA LYS A 78 17.21 -14.53 -5.11
C LYS A 78 17.54 -13.79 -3.81
N THR A 79 16.52 -13.33 -3.10
CA THR A 79 16.66 -12.61 -1.82
C THR A 79 17.21 -13.48 -0.68
N ALA A 80 17.10 -14.81 -0.79
CA ALA A 80 17.64 -15.74 0.18
C ALA A 80 19.07 -16.19 -0.15
N ALA A 81 19.53 -16.02 -1.39
CA ALA A 81 20.79 -16.56 -1.89
C ALA A 81 22.01 -16.20 -1.02
N GLU A 82 22.16 -14.92 -0.65
CA GLU A 82 23.30 -14.44 0.16
C GLU A 82 23.28 -15.00 1.58
N ALA A 83 22.09 -15.14 2.18
CA ALA A 83 21.93 -15.73 3.51
C ALA A 83 22.23 -17.23 3.49
N LEU A 84 21.69 -17.95 2.50
CA LEU A 84 21.83 -19.40 2.39
C LEU A 84 23.24 -19.83 1.96
N ALA A 85 23.97 -19.00 1.22
CA ALA A 85 25.37 -19.25 0.87
C ALA A 85 26.33 -19.24 2.07
N GLN A 86 25.90 -18.65 3.20
CA GLN A 86 26.67 -18.64 4.46
C GLN A 86 26.40 -19.87 5.32
N LEU A 87 25.41 -20.70 4.96
CA LEU A 87 25.05 -21.91 5.68
C LEU A 87 25.61 -23.15 4.96
N PRO A 88 25.88 -24.26 5.67
CA PRO A 88 26.38 -25.47 5.06
C PRO A 88 25.39 -26.03 4.03
N THR A 89 25.88 -26.45 2.87
CA THR A 89 25.08 -27.16 1.87
C THR A 89 24.64 -28.52 2.42
N ALA A 90 23.39 -28.91 2.17
CA ALA A 90 22.88 -30.23 2.55
C ALA A 90 23.49 -31.33 1.65
N PRO A 91 23.48 -32.61 2.09
CA PRO A 91 23.73 -33.76 1.21
C PRO A 91 22.80 -33.76 0.00
N SER A 92 23.13 -34.56 -1.02
CA SER A 92 22.55 -34.44 -2.36
C SER A 92 21.06 -34.78 -2.44
N CYS A 93 20.55 -35.58 -1.51
CA CYS A 93 19.16 -35.97 -1.42
C CYS A 93 18.73 -36.22 0.03
N PHE A 94 17.42 -36.30 0.27
CA PHE A 94 16.87 -36.48 1.61
C PHE A 94 17.32 -37.79 2.28
N ALA A 95 17.50 -38.86 1.50
CA ALA A 95 17.97 -40.15 2.02
C ALA A 95 19.38 -40.09 2.63
N GLU A 96 20.20 -39.14 2.19
CA GLU A 96 21.52 -38.86 2.77
C GLU A 96 21.44 -37.86 3.92
N TRP A 97 20.52 -36.89 3.85
CA TRP A 97 20.28 -35.91 4.92
C TRP A 97 19.72 -36.53 6.20
N ALA A 98 18.69 -37.38 6.08
CA ALA A 98 17.97 -37.93 7.22
C ALA A 98 18.85 -38.66 8.26
N PRO A 99 19.84 -39.50 7.87
CA PRO A 99 20.77 -40.11 8.82
C PRO A 99 22.00 -39.24 9.12
N SER A 100 22.13 -38.06 8.51
CA SER A 100 23.31 -37.21 8.68
C SER A 100 23.40 -36.61 10.09
N THR A 101 24.62 -36.31 10.52
CA THR A 101 24.87 -35.56 11.77
C THR A 101 24.84 -34.04 11.56
N GLN A 102 24.59 -33.60 10.32
CA GLN A 102 24.53 -32.19 9.96
C GLN A 102 23.24 -31.59 10.52
N ARG A 103 23.37 -30.54 11.33
CA ARG A 103 22.22 -29.88 11.97
C ARG A 103 21.58 -28.81 11.12
N VAL A 104 22.30 -28.19 10.18
CA VAL A 104 21.76 -27.17 9.28
C VAL A 104 22.26 -27.44 7.86
N GLY A 105 21.35 -27.49 6.90
CA GLY A 105 21.64 -27.80 5.50
C GLY A 105 20.80 -26.97 4.54
N THR A 106 21.42 -26.49 3.46
CA THR A 106 20.74 -25.74 2.40
C THR A 106 20.75 -26.49 1.07
N VAL A 107 19.63 -26.43 0.37
CA VAL A 107 19.44 -26.85 -1.02
C VAL A 107 18.92 -25.63 -1.77
N PHE A 108 19.74 -25.07 -2.65
CA PHE A 108 19.42 -23.80 -3.32
C PHE A 108 19.62 -23.90 -4.82
N ASP A 109 18.59 -23.57 -5.61
CA ASP A 109 18.68 -23.52 -7.06
C ASP A 109 17.64 -22.57 -7.67
N MET A 110 18.10 -21.45 -8.23
CA MET A 110 17.24 -20.45 -8.87
C MET A 110 16.61 -20.90 -10.20
N ASN A 111 17.01 -22.04 -10.76
CA ASN A 111 16.48 -22.55 -12.02
C ASN A 111 15.32 -23.54 -11.85
N ARG A 112 14.95 -23.85 -10.61
CA ARG A 112 13.83 -24.70 -10.25
C ARG A 112 12.95 -23.95 -9.27
N SER A 113 11.67 -24.29 -9.24
CA SER A 113 10.76 -23.73 -8.24
C SER A 113 10.92 -24.48 -6.91
N GLY A 114 10.44 -23.93 -5.80
CA GLY A 114 10.44 -24.59 -4.50
C GLY A 114 9.81 -25.99 -4.55
N ALA A 115 8.66 -26.15 -5.22
CA ALA A 115 8.00 -27.45 -5.37
C ALA A 115 8.82 -28.43 -6.21
N GLY A 116 9.37 -27.97 -7.35
CA GLY A 116 10.20 -28.79 -8.23
C GLY A 116 11.49 -29.25 -7.55
N LEU A 117 12.18 -28.32 -6.87
CA LEU A 117 13.40 -28.59 -6.13
C LEU A 117 13.16 -29.54 -4.96
N THR A 118 12.06 -29.36 -4.23
CA THR A 118 11.68 -30.25 -3.12
C THR A 118 11.37 -31.65 -3.64
N TRP A 119 10.64 -31.80 -4.75
CA TRP A 119 10.39 -33.12 -5.34
C TRP A 119 11.67 -33.86 -5.67
N ASP A 120 12.59 -33.20 -6.40
CA ASP A 120 13.86 -33.81 -6.80
C ASP A 120 14.70 -34.24 -5.59
N TYR A 121 14.66 -33.47 -4.51
CA TYR A 121 15.43 -33.74 -3.30
C TYR A 121 14.95 -34.98 -2.55
N PHE A 122 13.63 -35.13 -2.43
CA PHE A 122 13.00 -36.26 -1.73
C PHE A 122 12.88 -37.52 -2.60
N ASN A 123 12.79 -37.36 -3.92
CA ASN A 123 12.56 -38.45 -4.87
C ASN A 123 13.61 -38.46 -5.99
N PRO A 124 14.92 -38.59 -5.65
CA PRO A 124 15.99 -38.52 -6.64
C PRO A 124 15.80 -39.59 -7.73
N GLY A 125 15.84 -39.16 -8.99
CA GLY A 125 15.69 -40.03 -10.15
C GLY A 125 14.25 -40.45 -10.48
N GLN A 126 13.25 -40.03 -9.70
CA GLN A 126 11.84 -40.29 -10.01
C GLN A 126 11.23 -39.14 -10.82
N PRO A 127 10.35 -39.42 -11.80
CA PRO A 127 9.67 -38.37 -12.54
C PRO A 127 8.77 -37.54 -11.62
N ARG A 128 8.81 -36.22 -11.78
CA ARG A 128 7.89 -35.30 -11.12
C ARG A 128 6.44 -35.53 -11.59
N PRO A 129 5.43 -35.39 -10.72
CA PRO A 129 4.04 -35.24 -11.15
C PRO A 129 3.95 -34.11 -12.18
N ALA A 130 3.17 -34.31 -13.23
CA ALA A 130 3.07 -33.33 -14.31
C ALA A 130 2.62 -31.95 -13.80
N LEU A 131 1.75 -31.92 -12.79
CA LEU A 131 1.30 -30.68 -12.16
C LEU A 131 2.44 -29.89 -11.49
N ILE A 132 3.41 -30.55 -10.85
CA ILE A 132 4.61 -29.89 -10.28
C ILE A 132 5.42 -29.19 -11.38
N ASN A 133 5.54 -29.81 -12.56
CA ASN A 133 6.22 -29.17 -13.69
C ASN A 133 5.48 -27.92 -14.19
N HIS A 134 4.15 -27.94 -14.22
CA HIS A 134 3.36 -26.75 -14.57
C HIS A 134 3.41 -25.66 -13.47
N ILE A 135 3.51 -26.03 -12.20
CA ILE A 135 3.75 -25.09 -11.10
C ILE A 135 5.10 -24.39 -11.32
N GLU A 136 6.17 -25.14 -11.56
CA GLU A 136 7.50 -24.59 -11.83
C GLU A 136 7.52 -23.70 -13.09
N ASP A 137 6.86 -24.13 -14.17
CA ASP A 137 6.81 -23.39 -15.43
C ASP A 137 6.11 -22.03 -15.28
N ARG A 138 5.09 -21.93 -14.42
CA ARG A 138 4.46 -20.65 -14.07
C ARG A 138 5.28 -19.84 -13.09
N ASP A 139 5.78 -20.48 -12.04
CA ASP A 139 6.50 -19.80 -10.95
C ASP A 139 7.74 -19.07 -11.48
N LEU A 140 8.50 -19.74 -12.35
CA LEU A 140 9.66 -19.16 -13.03
C LEU A 140 9.27 -18.31 -14.25
N TRP A 141 7.96 -18.08 -14.47
CA TRP A 141 7.38 -17.26 -15.53
C TRP A 141 7.82 -17.67 -16.95
N ARG A 142 7.99 -18.97 -17.19
CA ARG A 142 8.51 -19.53 -18.44
C ARG A 142 7.41 -19.79 -19.46
N PHE A 143 6.27 -20.32 -19.04
CA PHE A 143 5.15 -20.70 -19.89
C PHE A 143 5.56 -21.52 -21.14
N LYS A 144 6.50 -22.45 -20.98
CA LYS A 144 6.99 -23.32 -22.07
C LYS A 144 6.15 -24.57 -22.23
N LEU A 145 5.47 -25.03 -21.18
CA LEU A 145 4.62 -26.20 -21.25
C LEU A 145 3.23 -25.81 -21.77
N GLU A 146 2.69 -26.63 -22.66
CA GLU A 146 1.35 -26.43 -23.21
C GLU A 146 0.31 -26.43 -22.08
N GLY A 147 -0.56 -25.42 -22.08
CA GLY A 147 -1.67 -25.35 -21.14
C GLY A 147 -1.29 -24.94 -19.71
N THR A 148 -0.03 -24.53 -19.43
CA THR A 148 0.37 -24.10 -18.08
C THR A 148 -0.56 -23.03 -17.51
N ARG A 149 -0.95 -22.05 -18.33
CA ARG A 149 -1.83 -20.96 -17.88
C ARG A 149 -3.18 -21.47 -17.43
N GLU A 150 -3.83 -22.30 -18.25
CA GLU A 150 -5.12 -22.90 -17.95
C GLU A 150 -5.04 -23.84 -16.75
N ILE A 151 -4.06 -24.74 -16.72
CA ILE A 151 -3.86 -25.69 -15.61
C ILE A 151 -3.67 -24.93 -14.29
N GLN A 152 -2.90 -23.84 -14.31
CA GLN A 152 -2.68 -23.03 -13.12
C GLN A 152 -3.92 -22.24 -12.74
N ALA A 153 -4.65 -21.66 -13.70
CA ALA A 153 -5.93 -21.01 -13.43
C ALA A 153 -6.93 -21.97 -12.76
N ASN A 154 -6.95 -23.24 -13.19
CA ASN A 154 -7.71 -24.29 -12.52
C ASN A 154 -7.19 -24.55 -11.09
N LEU A 155 -5.89 -24.76 -10.92
CA LEU A 155 -5.26 -25.02 -9.62
C LEU A 155 -5.58 -23.90 -8.60
N PHE A 156 -5.44 -22.63 -8.99
CA PHE A 156 -5.73 -21.47 -8.13
C PHE A 156 -7.22 -21.29 -7.81
N SER A 157 -8.12 -22.01 -8.49
CA SER A 157 -9.55 -21.99 -8.16
C SER A 157 -9.92 -22.88 -6.96
N TYR A 158 -9.00 -23.75 -6.53
CA TYR A 158 -9.18 -24.65 -5.39
C TYR A 158 -8.52 -24.12 -4.10
N PRO A 159 -8.99 -24.55 -2.92
CA PRO A 159 -8.33 -24.23 -1.66
C PRO A 159 -6.96 -24.91 -1.55
N TYR A 160 -6.08 -24.31 -0.73
CA TYR A 160 -4.84 -24.92 -0.28
C TYR A 160 -5.11 -25.97 0.80
N ASP A 161 -5.63 -27.11 0.35
CA ASP A 161 -6.02 -28.26 1.15
C ASP A 161 -5.33 -29.52 0.61
N PHE A 162 -4.78 -30.34 1.50
CA PHE A 162 -3.91 -31.44 1.06
C PHE A 162 -4.69 -32.55 0.36
N GLU A 163 -5.90 -32.87 0.82
CA GLU A 163 -6.76 -33.89 0.22
C GLU A 163 -7.25 -33.45 -1.16
N VAL A 164 -7.57 -32.16 -1.33
CA VAL A 164 -7.86 -31.57 -2.64
C VAL A 164 -6.65 -31.67 -3.57
N TRP A 165 -5.45 -31.35 -3.07
CA TRP A 165 -4.23 -31.43 -3.87
C TRP A 165 -3.81 -32.86 -4.20
N ASP A 166 -4.09 -33.84 -3.34
CA ASP A 166 -3.93 -35.27 -3.67
C ASP A 166 -4.76 -35.63 -4.91
N ALA A 167 -6.02 -35.18 -4.97
CA ALA A 167 -6.87 -35.42 -6.14
C ALA A 167 -6.34 -34.70 -7.39
N LEU A 168 -5.92 -33.44 -7.27
CA LEU A 168 -5.39 -32.65 -8.38
C LEU A 168 -4.08 -33.24 -8.94
N MET A 169 -3.16 -33.69 -8.08
CA MET A 169 -1.90 -34.33 -8.50
C MET A 169 -2.11 -35.63 -9.27
N ASN A 170 -3.22 -36.33 -9.01
CA ASN A 170 -3.62 -37.55 -9.73
C ASN A 170 -4.50 -37.28 -10.96
N THR A 171 -4.95 -36.05 -11.17
CA THR A 171 -5.82 -35.70 -12.30
C THR A 171 -4.99 -35.52 -13.58
N PRO A 172 -5.39 -36.11 -14.72
CA PRO A 172 -4.70 -35.92 -15.99
C PRO A 172 -4.62 -34.44 -16.38
N THR A 173 -3.45 -34.01 -16.88
CA THR A 173 -3.24 -32.60 -17.27
C THR A 173 -4.23 -32.11 -18.34
N SER A 174 -4.70 -33.00 -19.22
CA SER A 174 -5.74 -32.68 -20.20
C SER A 174 -7.06 -32.26 -19.57
N GLN A 175 -7.45 -32.87 -18.45
CA GLN A 175 -8.63 -32.50 -17.68
C GLN A 175 -8.40 -31.18 -16.93
N LEU A 176 -7.26 -31.04 -16.24
CA LEU A 176 -6.91 -29.79 -15.55
C LEU A 176 -6.90 -28.59 -16.50
N LEU A 177 -6.36 -28.79 -17.71
CA LEU A 177 -6.35 -27.80 -18.77
C LEU A 177 -7.79 -27.47 -19.20
N ALA A 178 -8.62 -28.48 -19.49
CA ALA A 178 -10.01 -28.28 -19.90
C ALA A 178 -10.81 -27.44 -18.89
N ASP A 179 -10.65 -27.73 -17.59
CA ASP A 179 -11.34 -27.03 -16.50
C ASP A 179 -10.87 -25.57 -16.36
N GLY A 180 -9.58 -25.31 -16.66
CA GLY A 180 -8.98 -23.98 -16.61
C GLY A 180 -9.29 -23.07 -17.80
N LYS A 181 -9.66 -23.61 -18.97
CA LYS A 181 -9.83 -22.84 -20.22
C LYS A 181 -10.77 -21.64 -20.08
N ALA A 182 -11.91 -21.84 -19.42
CA ALA A 182 -12.90 -20.77 -19.29
C ALA A 182 -12.44 -19.69 -18.28
N ILE A 183 -11.77 -20.11 -17.21
CA ILE A 183 -11.20 -19.23 -16.18
C ILE A 183 -10.14 -18.32 -16.82
N GLU A 184 -9.20 -18.91 -17.56
CA GLU A 184 -8.10 -18.15 -18.16
C GLU A 184 -8.57 -17.20 -19.28
N ARG A 185 -9.57 -17.62 -20.06
CA ARG A 185 -10.21 -16.74 -21.06
C ARG A 185 -10.89 -15.54 -20.38
N LYS A 186 -11.59 -15.75 -19.26
CA LYS A 186 -12.24 -14.67 -18.52
C LYS A 186 -11.20 -13.72 -17.90
N HIS A 187 -10.16 -14.27 -17.27
CA HIS A 187 -9.05 -13.52 -16.69
C HIS A 187 -8.41 -12.55 -17.69
N HIS A 188 -8.03 -13.03 -18.88
CA HIS A 188 -7.44 -12.16 -19.90
C HIS A 188 -8.40 -11.09 -20.43
N LYS A 189 -9.68 -11.41 -20.59
CA LYS A 189 -10.70 -10.42 -20.96
C LYS A 189 -10.79 -9.31 -19.90
N ASP A 190 -10.84 -9.69 -18.63
CA ASP A 190 -10.91 -8.75 -17.52
C ASP A 190 -9.66 -7.89 -17.43
N VAL A 191 -8.46 -8.49 -17.52
CA VAL A 191 -7.19 -7.76 -17.53
C VAL A 191 -7.18 -6.72 -18.67
N ALA A 192 -7.60 -7.10 -19.88
CA ALA A 192 -7.63 -6.18 -21.01
C ALA A 192 -8.61 -5.01 -20.79
N GLU A 193 -9.84 -5.29 -20.37
CA GLU A 193 -10.87 -4.28 -20.13
C GLU A 193 -10.48 -3.35 -18.96
N LEU A 194 -9.95 -3.91 -17.88
CA LEU A 194 -9.52 -3.16 -16.70
C LEU A 194 -8.31 -2.28 -16.99
N VAL A 195 -7.33 -2.76 -17.75
CA VAL A 195 -6.18 -1.93 -18.18
C VAL A 195 -6.67 -0.75 -19.02
N VAL A 196 -7.60 -0.95 -19.95
CA VAL A 196 -8.18 0.16 -20.72
C VAL A 196 -8.86 1.19 -19.82
N GLY A 197 -9.63 0.76 -18.83
CA GLY A 197 -10.39 1.65 -17.95
C GLY A 197 -9.59 2.33 -16.83
N SER A 198 -8.43 1.79 -16.44
CA SER A 198 -7.69 2.24 -15.24
C SER A 198 -6.25 2.69 -15.49
N LYS A 199 -5.70 2.46 -16.68
CA LYS A 199 -4.32 2.85 -17.02
C LYS A 199 -4.17 4.37 -17.02
N ARG A 200 -3.19 4.84 -16.25
CA ARG A 200 -2.69 6.22 -16.23
C ARG A 200 -1.17 6.23 -16.34
N ARG A 201 -0.58 7.42 -16.38
CA ARG A 201 0.87 7.62 -16.34
C ARG A 201 1.30 8.10 -14.96
N MET A 202 2.44 7.62 -14.48
CA MET A 202 3.07 8.08 -13.24
C MET A 202 4.58 8.12 -13.41
N VAL A 203 5.24 9.06 -12.75
CA VAL A 203 6.70 9.08 -12.64
C VAL A 203 7.11 8.23 -11.44
N ILE A 204 7.76 7.09 -11.70
CA ILE A 204 8.31 6.20 -10.67
C ILE A 204 9.81 6.12 -10.86
N ALA A 205 10.57 6.55 -9.84
CA ALA A 205 12.03 6.56 -9.85
C ALA A 205 12.64 7.35 -11.03
N GLY A 206 11.95 8.43 -11.45
CA GLY A 206 12.34 9.28 -12.58
C GLY A 206 11.89 8.79 -13.95
N PHE A 207 11.19 7.67 -14.03
CA PHE A 207 10.65 7.14 -15.28
C PHE A 207 9.14 7.37 -15.35
N ASP A 208 8.69 8.02 -16.43
CA ASP A 208 7.28 8.06 -16.77
C ASP A 208 6.87 6.70 -17.35
N VAL A 209 5.92 6.01 -16.70
CA VAL A 209 5.52 4.63 -17.00
C VAL A 209 4.01 4.43 -16.89
N PRO A 210 3.43 3.42 -17.58
CA PRO A 210 2.02 3.11 -17.42
C PRO A 210 1.76 2.43 -16.07
N VAL A 211 0.69 2.88 -15.41
CA VAL A 211 0.27 2.39 -14.11
C VAL A 211 -1.24 2.15 -14.07
N ALA A 212 -1.69 1.03 -13.51
CA ALA A 212 -3.11 0.73 -13.33
C ALA A 212 -3.45 0.48 -11.85
N ASN A 213 -4.66 0.85 -11.42
CA ASN A 213 -5.19 0.47 -10.10
C ASN A 213 -5.91 -0.87 -10.24
N LEU A 214 -5.27 -1.96 -9.82
CA LEU A 214 -5.79 -3.31 -10.02
C LEU A 214 -5.50 -4.17 -8.78
N PRO A 215 -6.40 -5.10 -8.42
CA PRO A 215 -6.14 -6.03 -7.34
C PRO A 215 -4.93 -6.93 -7.67
N TYR A 216 -4.26 -7.44 -6.63
CA TYR A 216 -3.06 -8.26 -6.78
C TYR A 216 -3.24 -9.45 -7.74
N ILE A 217 -4.44 -10.03 -7.81
CA ILE A 217 -4.78 -11.16 -8.68
C ILE A 217 -4.63 -10.85 -10.18
N HIS A 218 -4.77 -9.59 -10.60
CA HIS A 218 -4.62 -9.16 -11.99
C HIS A 218 -3.28 -8.46 -12.25
N SER A 219 -2.54 -8.11 -11.20
CA SER A 219 -1.39 -7.20 -11.28
C SER A 219 -0.24 -7.73 -12.13
N SER A 220 0.00 -9.05 -12.13
CA SER A 220 1.08 -9.65 -12.91
C SER A 220 0.84 -9.55 -14.42
N ASP A 221 -0.30 -10.04 -14.91
CA ASP A 221 -0.61 -10.03 -16.34
C ASP A 221 -0.91 -8.62 -16.84
N ALA A 222 -1.59 -7.79 -16.05
CA ALA A 222 -1.81 -6.39 -16.40
C ALA A 222 -0.49 -5.61 -16.49
N GLY A 223 0.42 -5.79 -15.53
CA GLY A 223 1.74 -5.19 -15.58
C GLY A 223 2.54 -5.68 -16.79
N HIS A 224 2.53 -6.98 -17.09
CA HIS A 224 3.22 -7.54 -18.25
C HIS A 224 2.67 -7.01 -19.58
N LEU A 225 1.34 -6.91 -19.70
CA LEU A 225 0.64 -6.33 -20.84
C LEU A 225 1.01 -4.85 -21.04
N MET A 226 1.00 -4.06 -19.95
CA MET A 226 1.33 -2.64 -20.01
C MET A 226 2.81 -2.36 -20.24
N ALA A 227 3.71 -3.28 -19.88
CA ALA A 227 5.16 -3.09 -20.04
C ALA A 227 5.65 -3.28 -21.48
N ILE A 228 4.80 -3.69 -22.42
CA ILE A 228 5.18 -3.88 -23.83
C ILE A 228 5.61 -2.54 -24.43
N GLY A 229 6.88 -2.43 -24.83
CA GLY A 229 7.45 -1.21 -25.40
C GLY A 229 7.75 -0.09 -24.40
N GLU A 230 7.62 -0.38 -23.09
CA GLU A 230 7.85 0.58 -22.00
C GLU A 230 9.05 0.11 -21.15
N PRO A 231 9.73 1.01 -20.41
CA PRO A 231 10.83 0.62 -19.53
C PRO A 231 10.39 -0.43 -18.50
N PHE A 232 9.20 -0.23 -17.94
CA PHE A 232 8.45 -1.14 -17.08
C PHE A 232 7.02 -0.60 -16.94
N ALA A 233 6.16 -1.35 -16.24
CA ALA A 233 4.83 -0.91 -15.84
C ALA A 233 4.58 -1.23 -14.38
N ALA A 234 3.56 -0.61 -13.79
CA ALA A 234 3.14 -0.90 -12.42
C ALA A 234 1.64 -1.16 -12.32
N CYS A 235 1.25 -2.02 -11.39
CA CYS A 235 -0.09 -1.99 -10.81
C CYS A 235 0.02 -1.52 -9.36
N TYR A 236 -0.99 -0.84 -8.84
CA TYR A 236 -1.08 -0.57 -7.41
C TYR A 236 -2.44 -0.96 -6.84
N GLN A 237 -2.43 -1.23 -5.53
CA GLN A 237 -3.63 -1.40 -4.72
C GLN A 237 -3.42 -0.73 -3.36
N ASP A 238 -4.48 -0.20 -2.78
CA ASP A 238 -4.48 0.38 -1.43
C ASP A 238 -4.91 -0.68 -0.40
N THR A 239 -4.20 -0.71 0.72
CA THR A 239 -4.54 -1.53 1.91
C THR A 239 -5.11 -0.62 3.01
N SER A 240 -5.31 -1.13 4.23
CA SER A 240 -5.66 -0.28 5.37
C SER A 240 -4.54 0.66 5.82
N GLU A 241 -3.29 0.41 5.41
CA GLU A 241 -2.10 1.09 5.96
C GLU A 241 -1.22 1.77 4.91
N HIS A 242 -1.21 1.26 3.68
CA HIS A 242 -0.27 1.68 2.64
C HIS A 242 -0.78 1.39 1.22
N ARG A 243 -0.17 2.05 0.24
CA ARG A 243 -0.28 1.69 -1.18
C ARG A 243 0.83 0.72 -1.54
N TYR A 244 0.47 -0.44 -2.08
CA TYR A 244 1.41 -1.43 -2.61
C TYR A 244 1.52 -1.30 -4.12
N PHE A 245 2.75 -1.28 -4.63
CA PHE A 245 3.08 -1.29 -6.06
C PHE A 245 3.67 -2.63 -6.46
N SER A 246 3.15 -3.20 -7.55
CA SER A 246 3.67 -4.40 -8.22
C SER A 246 4.22 -3.99 -9.59
N LEU A 247 5.54 -4.10 -9.77
CA LEU A 247 6.25 -3.71 -10.98
C LEU A 247 6.48 -4.91 -11.91
N ARG A 248 6.32 -4.71 -13.21
CA ARG A 248 6.64 -5.71 -14.24
C ARG A 248 7.45 -5.07 -15.37
N SER A 249 8.44 -5.80 -15.86
CA SER A 249 9.18 -5.45 -17.07
C SER A 249 9.40 -6.69 -17.95
N HIS A 250 9.80 -6.45 -19.20
CA HIS A 250 10.27 -7.49 -20.12
C HIS A 250 11.79 -7.62 -20.06
N ASP A 251 12.36 -8.62 -20.72
CA ASP A 251 13.81 -8.85 -20.74
C ASP A 251 14.61 -7.66 -21.32
N GLN A 252 13.99 -6.88 -22.21
CA GLN A 252 14.57 -5.65 -22.76
C GLN A 252 14.25 -4.40 -21.91
N GLY A 253 13.36 -4.53 -20.92
CA GLY A 253 13.01 -3.46 -19.99
C GLY A 253 14.05 -3.29 -18.88
N LEU A 254 13.77 -2.39 -17.93
CA LEU A 254 14.64 -2.13 -16.78
C LEU A 254 14.54 -3.23 -15.72
N ASP A 255 15.56 -3.33 -14.88
CA ASP A 255 15.53 -4.15 -13.66
C ASP A 255 14.60 -3.50 -12.63
N VAL A 256 13.38 -4.02 -12.52
CA VAL A 256 12.39 -3.50 -11.56
C VAL A 256 12.71 -3.89 -10.12
N GLY A 257 13.55 -4.89 -9.89
CA GLY A 257 14.07 -5.25 -8.57
C GLY A 257 14.93 -4.13 -8.00
N GLU A 258 15.83 -3.57 -8.82
CA GLU A 258 16.65 -2.41 -8.44
C GLU A 258 15.81 -1.13 -8.26
N ILE A 259 14.71 -0.97 -9.02
CA ILE A 259 13.77 0.14 -8.82
C ILE A 259 13.05 0.00 -7.48
N ALA A 260 12.52 -1.18 -7.18
CA ALA A 260 11.79 -1.45 -5.93
C ALA A 260 12.67 -1.25 -4.69
N LYS A 261 13.95 -1.62 -4.74
CA LYS A 261 14.92 -1.40 -3.65
C LYS A 261 15.05 0.07 -3.24
N ARG A 262 14.90 1.02 -4.16
CA ARG A 262 14.95 2.47 -3.86
C ARG A 262 13.82 2.91 -2.92
N TYR A 263 12.73 2.14 -2.86
CA TYR A 263 11.58 2.36 -1.98
C TYR A 263 11.53 1.36 -0.81
N GLY A 264 12.63 0.65 -0.53
CA GLY A 264 12.68 -0.38 0.51
C GLY A 264 11.93 -1.68 0.16
N GLY A 265 11.59 -1.87 -1.12
CA GLY A 265 11.03 -3.12 -1.64
C GLY A 265 12.08 -4.05 -2.23
N GLY A 266 11.63 -5.00 -3.06
CA GLY A 266 12.53 -5.96 -3.71
C GLY A 266 11.81 -6.93 -4.64
N GLY A 267 12.58 -7.85 -5.23
CA GLY A 267 12.09 -8.89 -6.12
C GLY A 267 13.09 -9.28 -7.19
N HIS A 268 12.58 -9.91 -8.25
CA HIS A 268 13.34 -10.30 -9.43
C HIS A 268 13.46 -9.15 -10.44
N ARG A 269 14.36 -9.31 -11.41
CA ARG A 269 14.62 -8.34 -12.48
C ARG A 269 13.34 -7.88 -13.18
N ASN A 270 12.42 -8.81 -13.46
CA ASN A 270 11.21 -8.55 -14.25
C ASN A 270 9.93 -8.47 -13.40
N ALA A 271 10.01 -8.75 -12.10
CA ALA A 271 8.87 -8.78 -11.19
C ALA A 271 9.32 -8.42 -9.77
N ALA A 272 8.90 -7.25 -9.31
CA ALA A 272 9.24 -6.73 -7.99
C ALA A 272 8.08 -5.95 -7.41
N GLY A 273 8.18 -5.60 -6.13
CA GLY A 273 7.17 -4.77 -5.49
C GLY A 273 7.73 -3.96 -4.33
N PHE A 274 7.03 -2.88 -4.01
CA PHE A 274 7.33 -2.00 -2.88
C PHE A 274 6.04 -1.41 -2.32
N LYS A 275 6.10 -0.86 -1.11
CA LYS A 275 4.98 -0.19 -0.47
C LYS A 275 5.36 1.20 -0.03
N VAL A 276 4.41 2.11 -0.07
CA VAL A 276 4.58 3.49 0.41
C VAL A 276 3.40 3.90 1.31
N PRO A 277 3.63 4.71 2.34
CA PRO A 277 2.54 5.27 3.15
C PRO A 277 1.69 6.26 2.33
N PHE A 278 0.50 6.60 2.83
CA PHE A 278 -0.46 7.44 2.08
C PHE A 278 -0.05 8.90 1.91
N ASP A 279 0.88 9.38 2.73
CA ASP A 279 1.49 10.72 2.63
C ASP A 279 2.70 10.76 1.66
N HIS A 280 3.09 9.63 1.09
CA HIS A 280 4.13 9.58 0.07
C HIS A 280 3.62 10.12 -1.27
N GLU A 281 4.48 10.79 -2.05
CA GLU A 281 4.11 11.41 -3.34
C GLU A 281 3.45 10.45 -4.35
N LEU A 282 3.87 9.18 -4.38
CA LEU A 282 3.27 8.12 -5.22
C LEU A 282 1.88 7.65 -4.74
N ALA A 283 1.56 7.86 -3.47
CA ALA A 283 0.25 7.56 -2.89
C ALA A 283 -0.70 8.76 -2.95
N CYS A 284 -0.15 9.97 -2.81
CA CYS A 284 -0.92 11.20 -2.94
C CYS A 284 -1.48 11.34 -4.36
N PHE A 285 -2.76 11.71 -4.45
CA PHE A 285 -3.25 12.31 -5.66
C PHE A 285 -2.57 13.68 -5.74
N ALA A 286 -1.86 13.97 -6.82
CA ALA A 286 -1.47 15.33 -7.19
C ALA A 286 -2.73 16.14 -7.56
N THR A 287 -3.73 16.16 -6.70
CA THR A 287 -4.81 17.12 -6.76
C THR A 287 -4.30 18.32 -6.00
N ALA A 288 -3.97 19.37 -6.74
CA ALA A 288 -4.00 20.73 -6.24
C ALA A 288 -5.18 20.84 -5.27
N ARG A 289 -4.91 20.93 -3.97
CA ARG A 289 -5.94 21.19 -2.96
C ARG A 289 -6.45 22.61 -3.23
N ILE A 290 -7.53 22.72 -4.00
CA ILE A 290 -8.17 24.00 -4.28
C ILE A 290 -8.94 24.39 -3.03
N LEU A 291 -8.41 25.36 -2.29
CA LEU A 291 -9.15 26.01 -1.22
C LEU A 291 -9.99 27.12 -1.85
N THR A 292 -11.27 27.18 -1.52
CA THR A 292 -12.18 28.24 -2.00
C THR A 292 -12.94 28.88 -0.86
N CYS A 293 -13.34 30.14 -1.05
CA CYS A 293 -14.30 30.77 -0.15
C CYS A 293 -15.68 30.19 -0.41
N VAL A 294 -16.29 29.58 0.61
CA VAL A 294 -17.59 28.92 0.49
C VAL A 294 -18.72 29.85 0.03
N TYR A 295 -18.57 31.17 0.26
CA TYR A 295 -19.63 32.14 -0.04
C TYR A 295 -19.54 32.74 -1.44
N CYS A 296 -18.33 32.99 -1.97
CA CYS A 296 -18.18 33.62 -3.28
C CYS A 296 -17.49 32.76 -4.34
N GLY A 297 -16.92 31.61 -3.95
CA GLY A 297 -16.19 30.72 -4.85
C GLY A 297 -14.80 31.22 -5.26
N HIS A 298 -14.28 32.28 -4.63
CA HIS A 298 -12.90 32.72 -4.87
C HIS A 298 -11.93 31.60 -4.52
N GLU A 299 -11.09 31.23 -5.48
CA GLU A 299 -10.05 30.22 -5.32
C GLU A 299 -8.78 30.87 -4.76
N TYR A 300 -8.22 30.26 -3.71
CA TYR A 300 -6.99 30.73 -3.08
C TYR A 300 -5.77 30.07 -3.71
N PRO A 301 -4.56 30.67 -3.57
CA PRO A 301 -3.33 30.07 -4.05
C PRO A 301 -3.13 28.64 -3.55
N GLN A 302 -2.42 27.85 -4.34
CA GLN A 302 -2.11 26.46 -4.00
C GLN A 302 -1.37 26.40 -2.66
N ASP A 303 -1.71 25.40 -1.85
CA ASP A 303 -1.12 25.14 -0.52
C ASP A 303 -1.43 26.20 0.56
N THR A 304 -2.38 27.12 0.30
CA THR A 304 -2.91 28.03 1.32
C THR A 304 -3.48 27.20 2.49
N PRO A 305 -3.02 27.43 3.74
CA PRO A 305 -3.58 26.78 4.92
C PRO A 305 -5.08 27.04 5.05
N ALA A 306 -5.86 26.08 5.57
CA ALA A 306 -7.31 26.23 5.69
C ALA A 306 -7.76 27.31 6.69
N ALA A 307 -6.85 27.84 7.52
CA ALA A 307 -7.10 28.90 8.48
C ALA A 307 -5.80 29.65 8.82
N GLY A 308 -5.94 30.87 9.34
CA GLY A 308 -4.82 31.65 9.90
C GLY A 308 -3.91 32.34 8.88
N ASP A 309 -4.14 32.14 7.59
CA ASP A 309 -3.38 32.81 6.53
C ASP A 309 -3.93 34.22 6.23
N GLN A 310 -3.03 35.15 5.93
CA GLN A 310 -3.36 36.55 5.65
C GLN A 310 -4.22 36.68 4.38
N VAL A 311 -3.97 35.85 3.36
CA VAL A 311 -4.73 35.87 2.10
C VAL A 311 -6.21 35.55 2.34
N LEU A 312 -6.50 34.62 3.27
CA LEU A 312 -7.87 34.34 3.68
C LEU A 312 -8.51 35.55 4.34
N THR A 313 -7.78 36.19 5.26
CA THR A 313 -8.25 37.32 6.05
C THR A 313 -8.55 38.53 5.17
N ASP A 314 -7.66 38.87 4.24
CA ASP A 314 -7.81 40.01 3.33
C ASP A 314 -9.01 39.83 2.40
N HIS A 315 -9.19 38.61 1.89
CA HIS A 315 -10.37 38.30 1.10
C HIS A 315 -11.66 38.37 1.95
N ILE A 316 -11.71 37.76 3.14
CA ILE A 316 -12.90 37.78 4.00
C ILE A 316 -13.36 39.22 4.30
N ARG A 317 -12.41 40.15 4.53
CA ARG A 317 -12.71 41.56 4.80
C ARG A 317 -13.37 42.29 3.63
N THR A 318 -13.11 41.86 2.39
CA THR A 318 -13.55 42.54 1.17
C THR A 318 -14.62 41.74 0.41
N CYS A 319 -14.91 40.52 0.83
CA CYS A 319 -15.84 39.63 0.16
C CYS A 319 -17.29 40.10 0.31
N ALA A 320 -17.90 40.52 -0.80
CA ALA A 320 -19.28 41.04 -0.82
C ALA A 320 -20.35 40.00 -0.43
N LYS A 321 -20.08 38.71 -0.63
CA LYS A 321 -20.99 37.61 -0.28
C LYS A 321 -20.74 37.02 1.11
N HIS A 322 -19.71 37.48 1.81
CA HIS A 322 -19.37 36.95 3.12
C HIS A 322 -20.33 37.48 4.20
N PRO A 323 -20.85 36.66 5.13
CA PRO A 323 -21.81 37.11 6.15
C PRO A 323 -21.32 38.28 7.01
N MET A 324 -20.00 38.38 7.22
CA MET A 324 -19.38 39.51 7.91
C MET A 324 -19.70 40.86 7.27
N ARG A 325 -19.94 40.91 5.95
CA ARG A 325 -20.23 42.16 5.24
C ARG A 325 -21.60 42.73 5.64
N GLU A 326 -22.60 41.87 5.76
CA GLU A 326 -23.93 42.28 6.22
C GLU A 326 -23.89 42.79 7.67
N ALA A 327 -23.16 42.08 8.54
CA ALA A 327 -22.96 42.50 9.94
C ALA A 327 -22.24 43.86 10.04
N GLN A 328 -21.19 44.09 9.24
CA GLN A 328 -20.49 45.38 9.18
C GLN A 328 -21.42 46.51 8.72
N GLN A 329 -22.23 46.29 7.69
CA GLN A 329 -23.19 47.28 7.21
C GLN A 329 -24.27 47.59 8.27
N ALA A 330 -24.74 46.59 9.00
CA ALA A 330 -25.68 46.78 10.10
C ALA A 330 -25.06 47.63 11.22
N ILE A 331 -23.82 47.33 11.61
CA ILE A 331 -23.07 48.12 12.61
C ILE A 331 -22.88 49.56 12.13
N ALA A 332 -22.49 49.77 10.86
CA ALA A 332 -22.32 51.11 10.29
C ALA A 332 -23.62 51.92 10.31
N LYS A 333 -24.76 51.31 9.95
CA LYS A 333 -26.09 51.95 10.03
C LYS A 333 -26.47 52.32 11.46
N LEU A 334 -26.29 51.42 12.41
CA LEU A 334 -26.57 51.67 13.83
C LEU A 334 -25.65 52.76 14.40
N HIS A 335 -24.37 52.73 14.04
CA HIS A 335 -23.40 53.75 14.43
C HIS A 335 -23.77 55.13 13.90
N SER A 336 -24.13 55.23 12.61
CA SER A 336 -24.59 56.49 12.01
C SER A 336 -25.86 57.04 12.70
N ALA A 337 -26.85 56.17 12.95
CA ALA A 337 -28.07 56.56 13.65
C ALA A 337 -27.78 57.05 15.08
N LEU A 338 -26.92 56.33 15.81
CA LEU A 338 -26.53 56.70 17.16
C LEU A 338 -25.73 58.01 17.19
N ALA A 339 -24.84 58.22 16.22
CA ALA A 339 -24.09 59.46 16.07
C ALA A 339 -25.02 60.64 15.77
N GLY A 340 -26.04 60.44 14.94
CA GLY A 340 -27.08 61.45 14.68
C GLY A 340 -27.88 61.80 15.94
N LEU A 341 -28.19 60.81 16.80
CA LEU A 341 -28.87 61.04 18.08
C LEU A 341 -28.00 61.76 19.11
N VAL A 342 -26.71 61.41 19.18
CA VAL A 342 -25.74 62.03 20.08
C VAL A 342 -25.32 63.42 19.58
N GLY A 343 -25.41 63.66 18.27
CA GLY A 343 -25.01 64.91 17.61
C GLY A 343 -23.51 65.01 17.33
N GLU A 344 -22.77 63.91 17.43
CA GLU A 344 -21.32 63.87 17.28
C GLU A 344 -20.84 62.47 16.90
N SER A 345 -19.75 62.39 16.13
CA SER A 345 -19.19 61.13 15.63
C SER A 345 -17.67 61.09 15.64
N THR A 346 -17.01 62.24 15.85
CA THR A 346 -15.56 62.32 15.82
C THR A 346 -14.96 61.82 17.14
N PRO A 347 -13.81 61.12 17.12
CA PRO A 347 -13.17 60.66 18.35
C PRO A 347 -12.88 61.79 19.36
N GLN A 348 -12.52 62.97 18.85
CA GLN A 348 -12.25 64.15 19.65
C GLN A 348 -13.54 64.75 20.24
N GLY A 349 -14.59 64.92 19.42
CA GLY A 349 -15.87 65.43 19.89
C GLY A 349 -16.54 64.49 20.89
N LEU A 350 -16.50 63.17 20.67
CA LEU A 350 -17.01 62.17 21.61
C LEU A 350 -16.28 62.22 22.96
N SER A 351 -14.94 62.40 22.94
CA SER A 351 -14.15 62.56 24.17
C SER A 351 -14.52 63.85 24.93
N GLN A 352 -14.78 64.94 24.20
CA GLN A 352 -15.21 66.21 24.79
C GLN A 352 -16.63 66.11 25.37
N LEU A 353 -17.55 65.45 24.67
CA LEU A 353 -18.90 65.18 25.15
C LEU A 353 -18.89 64.35 26.43
N GLU A 354 -18.03 63.35 26.52
CA GLU A 354 -17.89 62.52 27.72
C GLU A 354 -17.43 63.34 28.94
N VAL A 355 -16.46 64.23 28.74
CA VAL A 355 -15.98 65.15 29.80
C VAL A 355 -17.07 66.16 30.16
N GLY A 356 -17.74 66.75 29.18
CA GLY A 356 -18.83 67.71 29.39
C GLY A 356 -20.02 67.09 30.12
N LEU A 357 -20.38 65.86 29.77
CA LEU A 357 -21.48 65.10 30.39
C LEU A 357 -21.28 64.95 31.91
N LYS A 358 -20.02 64.87 32.39
CA LYS A 358 -19.73 64.82 33.84
C LYS A 358 -20.16 66.10 34.57
N LEU A 359 -20.16 67.24 33.88
CA LEU A 359 -20.43 68.57 34.44
C LEU A 359 -21.89 69.01 34.29
N VAL A 360 -22.66 68.37 33.41
CA VAL A 360 -24.08 68.69 33.20
C VAL A 360 -24.95 68.13 34.35
N PRO A 361 -25.80 68.95 34.99
CA PRO A 361 -26.78 68.48 35.97
C PRO A 361 -27.96 67.82 35.27
N MET A 362 -28.03 66.48 35.32
CA MET A 362 -29.11 65.68 34.73
C MET A 362 -29.35 64.39 35.54
N PRO A 363 -30.48 63.69 35.35
CA PRO A 363 -30.76 62.43 36.01
C PRO A 363 -29.66 61.38 35.78
N ALA A 364 -29.32 60.62 36.82
CA ALA A 364 -28.24 59.62 36.75
C ALA A 364 -28.48 58.54 35.68
N THR A 365 -29.74 58.19 35.44
CA THR A 365 -30.16 57.23 34.41
C THR A 365 -29.91 57.74 33.00
N GLU A 366 -30.24 59.00 32.72
CA GLU A 366 -29.99 59.64 31.42
C GLU A 366 -28.49 59.82 31.17
N LYS A 367 -27.75 60.20 32.21
CA LYS A 367 -26.30 60.32 32.16
C LYS A 367 -25.62 59.00 31.82
N ALA A 368 -26.05 57.90 32.45
CA ALA A 368 -25.54 56.56 32.15
C ALA A 368 -25.86 56.13 30.71
N LEU A 369 -27.06 56.43 30.21
CA LEU A 369 -27.47 56.11 28.84
C LEU A 369 -26.63 56.87 27.81
N MET A 370 -26.38 58.17 28.04
CA MET A 370 -25.54 58.98 27.16
C MET A 370 -24.07 58.54 27.19
N SER A 371 -23.53 58.19 28.36
CA SER A 371 -22.19 57.60 28.47
C SER A 371 -22.07 56.27 27.71
N ALA A 372 -23.08 55.40 27.81
CA ALA A 372 -23.10 54.13 27.08
C ALA A 372 -23.17 54.35 25.56
N ALA A 373 -23.95 55.33 25.10
CA ALA A 373 -24.02 55.71 23.69
C ALA A 373 -22.66 56.22 23.17
N ILE A 374 -22.00 57.11 23.91
CA ILE A 374 -20.66 57.62 23.55
C ILE A 374 -19.64 56.47 23.50
N GLN A 375 -19.67 55.56 24.47
CA GLN A 375 -18.76 54.42 24.48
C GLN A 375 -19.01 53.48 23.29
N ALA A 376 -20.26 53.18 22.97
CA ALA A 376 -20.62 52.35 21.82
C ALA A 376 -20.14 52.96 20.49
N LEU A 377 -20.24 54.29 20.33
CA LEU A 377 -19.69 54.99 19.17
C LEU A 377 -18.16 54.83 19.09
N ARG A 378 -17.46 54.94 20.22
CA ARG A 378 -16.00 54.77 20.27
C ARG A 378 -15.56 53.35 19.93
N ASP A 379 -16.24 52.34 20.50
CA ASP A 379 -15.88 50.94 20.32
C ASP A 379 -16.11 50.45 18.88
N THR A 380 -17.07 51.06 18.18
CA THR A 380 -17.43 50.68 16.81
C THR A 380 -16.73 51.53 15.74
N ALA A 381 -16.10 52.65 16.11
CA ALA A 381 -15.40 53.53 15.17
C ALA A 381 -14.30 52.83 14.36
N GLY A 382 -13.61 51.83 14.94
CA GLY A 382 -12.57 51.06 14.25
C GLY A 382 -13.10 49.92 13.36
N LEU A 383 -14.40 49.63 13.42
CA LEU A 383 -15.05 48.54 12.67
C LEU A 383 -15.73 49.03 11.39
N ILE A 384 -15.76 50.34 11.17
CA ILE A 384 -16.44 51.00 10.05
C ILE A 384 -15.38 51.62 9.15
N THR A 385 -15.41 51.28 7.86
CA THR A 385 -14.45 51.87 6.90
C THR A 385 -14.88 53.28 6.50
N ALA A 386 -13.92 54.17 6.19
CA ALA A 386 -14.17 55.58 5.87
C ALA A 386 -15.15 55.84 4.70
N THR A 387 -15.39 54.83 3.85
CA THR A 387 -16.32 54.87 2.73
C THR A 387 -17.77 54.50 3.07
N GLU A 388 -18.05 54.04 4.28
CA GLU A 388 -19.37 53.53 4.69
C GLU A 388 -20.18 54.51 5.54
N VAL A 389 -19.60 55.67 5.84
CA VAL A 389 -20.28 56.78 6.52
C VAL A 389 -20.66 57.81 5.46
N GLN A 390 -21.79 57.59 4.79
CA GLN A 390 -22.54 58.68 4.17
C GLN A 390 -23.87 58.86 4.92
N PRO A 391 -24.32 60.11 5.13
CA PRO A 391 -25.52 60.42 5.89
C PRO A 391 -26.79 59.83 5.29
#